data_AF-A0A2E1KAQ4-F1
#
_entry.id   AF-A0A2E1KAQ4-F1
#
_cell.length_a   1.000
_cell.length_b   1.000
_cell.length_c   1.000
_cell.angle_alpha   90.00
_cell.angle_beta   90.00
_cell.angle_gamma   90.00
#
_symmetry.space_group_name_H-M   'P 1'
#
loop_
_entity.id
_entity.type
_entity.pdbx_description
1 polymer ?
#
loop_
_entity_poly.entity_id
_entity_poly.type
_entity_poly.pdbx_seq_one_letter_code
_entity_poly.pdbx_strand_id
1 'polypeptide(L)'
;MIRKFIYFVHLLFLLYFSREIFSYEISGSRWMSGSTTFFVQIPGISPSGLSWNDAFKSALNEWSQKTVFKFQYVDEFQDPCIVDQLNGVAFTSDICGVAYGKNTLAVTMRSYRREILGEPSIIESDIVINNTMNYDVYDGSPRLGRNQASDFRRMALHELGHAIGLEHEENSLSIMAPSISSIDRLTADDIDGVKALYSGLIDCPKKKLSFGRTVAELSEGDCTVSQITGGGADDSFIDLYPFSLSQQTTVNFTIESQTLDAVLLISNPFLEINYLDYKTKEGCGSELSANLKPGDYILLANTFAEKIDPVCDVKGAYELFSNFESDSIMDLGETLSTGGSSSRGAKFQGGILIAEDFKFTNNLSSDQALNVIAVVNIDPIHINKEGFFIVVAEVGSQIFALNSSGEFTQAGPTLSSLPKIRSKRLEVVERIDITNDFLPKSRGINDINVNFYVAYGLYSDTNEIYYHQLPINVTISEK
;
A
#
# COMPACT_ATOMS: atom_id res chain seq x y z
N MET A 1 -12.45 -45.49 -62.14
CA MET A 1 -12.67 -46.18 -60.85
C MET A 1 -11.39 -46.02 -60.04
N ILE A 2 -11.33 -45.05 -59.10
CA ILE A 2 -10.41 -44.92 -57.96
C ILE A 2 -10.91 -43.69 -57.18
N ARG A 3 -11.56 -43.92 -56.04
CA ARG A 3 -11.93 -42.88 -55.05
C ARG A 3 -10.71 -42.69 -54.13
N LYS A 4 -10.18 -41.46 -54.04
CA LYS A 4 -9.20 -41.10 -53.00
C LYS A 4 -9.98 -40.72 -51.72
N PHE A 5 -9.83 -41.53 -50.68
CA PHE A 5 -10.21 -41.19 -49.31
C PHE A 5 -9.16 -40.21 -48.76
N ILE A 6 -9.59 -39.05 -48.28
CA ILE A 6 -8.78 -38.14 -47.47
C ILE A 6 -9.18 -38.42 -46.01
N TYR A 7 -8.25 -38.95 -45.23
CA TYR A 7 -8.39 -39.09 -43.78
C TYR A 7 -8.04 -37.75 -43.13
N PHE A 8 -9.01 -37.13 -42.45
CA PHE A 8 -8.79 -35.99 -41.58
C PHE A 8 -8.34 -36.52 -40.21
N VAL A 9 -7.07 -36.31 -39.85
CA VAL A 9 -6.57 -36.56 -38.49
C VAL A 9 -6.87 -35.32 -37.66
N HIS A 10 -7.88 -35.38 -36.81
CA HIS A 10 -8.08 -34.36 -35.77
C HIS A 10 -7.09 -34.62 -34.63
N LEU A 11 -6.03 -33.82 -34.60
CA LEU A 11 -5.12 -33.73 -33.47
C LEU A 11 -5.80 -32.90 -32.38
N LEU A 12 -6.31 -33.55 -31.33
CA LEU A 12 -6.86 -32.89 -30.15
C LEU A 12 -5.68 -32.38 -29.30
N PHE A 13 -5.40 -31.07 -29.33
CA PHE A 13 -4.45 -30.44 -28.41
C PHE A 13 -5.13 -30.30 -27.03
N LEU A 14 -4.83 -31.23 -26.12
CA LEU A 14 -5.09 -31.06 -24.70
C LEU A 14 -4.11 -30.02 -24.16
N LEU A 15 -4.58 -28.77 -24.01
CA LEU A 15 -3.93 -27.75 -23.21
C LEU A 15 -4.00 -28.20 -21.75
N TYR A 16 -2.97 -28.90 -21.27
CA TYR A 16 -2.71 -29.04 -19.85
C TYR A 16 -2.36 -27.64 -19.32
N PHE A 17 -3.32 -26.97 -18.71
CA PHE A 17 -3.01 -25.94 -17.73
C PHE A 17 -2.38 -26.66 -16.54
N SER A 18 -1.05 -26.71 -16.48
CA SER A 18 -0.34 -26.99 -15.25
C SER A 18 -0.70 -25.87 -14.28
N ARG A 19 -1.55 -26.17 -13.29
CA ARG A 19 -1.59 -25.36 -12.08
C ARG A 19 -0.22 -25.55 -11.42
N GLU A 20 0.53 -24.47 -11.26
CA GLU A 20 1.65 -24.44 -10.33
C GLU A 20 1.05 -24.79 -8.96
N ILE A 21 1.34 -26.00 -8.47
CA ILE A 21 1.13 -26.33 -7.07
C ILE A 21 2.39 -25.83 -6.40
N PHE A 22 2.27 -24.65 -5.77
CA PHE A 22 3.35 -24.12 -4.96
C PHE A 22 3.60 -25.06 -3.78
N SER A 23 4.88 -25.32 -3.48
CA SER A 23 5.29 -26.30 -2.47
C SER A 23 5.81 -25.63 -1.20
N TYR A 24 6.25 -24.38 -1.29
CA TYR A 24 6.71 -23.60 -0.14
C TYR A 24 5.74 -23.64 1.04
N GLU A 25 6.30 -23.62 2.24
CA GLU A 25 5.56 -23.62 3.50
C GLU A 25 5.75 -22.27 4.22
N ILE A 26 4.63 -21.63 4.56
CA ILE A 26 4.60 -20.36 5.27
C ILE A 26 3.53 -20.39 6.36
N SER A 27 3.86 -19.82 7.53
CA SER A 27 2.90 -19.64 8.62
C SER A 27 2.05 -18.38 8.46
N GLY A 28 2.45 -17.44 7.60
CA GLY A 28 1.85 -16.12 7.44
C GLY A 28 2.48 -15.05 8.34
N SER A 29 3.26 -15.45 9.35
CA SER A 29 4.04 -14.51 10.17
C SER A 29 5.16 -13.86 9.37
N ARG A 30 5.19 -12.52 9.36
CA ARG A 30 6.11 -11.73 8.53
C ARG A 30 6.52 -10.42 9.19
N TRP A 31 7.65 -9.87 8.75
CA TRP A 31 7.98 -8.46 8.97
C TRP A 31 7.01 -7.53 8.23
N MET A 32 6.34 -6.60 8.91
CA MET A 32 5.36 -5.71 8.26
C MET A 32 5.98 -4.86 7.14
N SER A 33 7.24 -4.47 7.30
CA SER A 33 7.99 -3.62 6.35
C SER A 33 8.56 -4.35 5.14
N GLY A 34 8.53 -5.70 5.11
CA GLY A 34 9.25 -6.49 4.10
C GLY A 34 10.78 -6.34 4.16
N SER A 35 11.32 -5.92 5.30
CA SER A 35 12.76 -5.77 5.50
C SER A 35 13.14 -5.89 6.97
N THR A 36 14.41 -6.19 7.24
CA THR A 36 14.96 -6.18 8.61
C THR A 36 16.48 -5.99 8.60
N THR A 37 17.06 -5.70 9.76
CA THR A 37 18.50 -5.42 9.91
C THR A 37 19.15 -6.45 10.83
N PHE A 38 20.24 -7.08 10.39
CA PHE A 38 21.05 -7.96 11.22
C PHE A 38 22.33 -7.29 11.73
N PHE A 39 22.65 -7.49 13.00
CA PHE A 39 23.91 -7.07 13.61
C PHE A 39 24.89 -8.24 13.51
N VAL A 40 25.86 -8.11 12.60
CA VAL A 40 26.71 -9.23 12.16
C VAL A 40 28.17 -8.92 12.46
N GLN A 41 28.68 -9.59 13.49
CA GLN A 41 30.10 -9.61 13.83
C GLN A 41 30.52 -11.02 14.29
N ILE A 42 30.53 -11.98 13.35
CA ILE A 42 30.89 -13.37 13.63
C ILE A 42 32.42 -13.53 13.54
N PRO A 43 33.14 -13.77 14.66
CA PRO A 43 34.58 -13.84 14.64
C PRO A 43 35.09 -15.16 14.03
N GLY A 44 36.26 -15.11 13.41
CA GLY A 44 37.01 -16.29 12.99
C GLY A 44 36.92 -16.61 11.50
N ILE A 45 37.67 -17.65 11.13
CA ILE A 45 37.78 -18.15 9.76
C ILE A 45 37.49 -19.64 9.73
N SER A 46 36.90 -20.08 8.62
CA SER A 46 36.68 -21.49 8.31
C SER A 46 37.98 -22.24 8.04
N PRO A 47 37.99 -23.58 8.15
CA PRO A 47 39.12 -24.41 7.75
C PRO A 47 39.60 -24.16 6.30
N SER A 48 38.70 -23.79 5.39
CA SER A 48 39.03 -23.38 4.01
C SER A 48 39.58 -21.95 3.89
N GLY A 49 39.73 -21.21 5.00
CA GLY A 49 40.34 -19.88 5.05
C GLY A 49 39.39 -18.72 4.75
N LEU A 50 38.07 -18.96 4.70
CA LEU A 50 37.05 -17.95 4.45
C LEU A 50 36.45 -17.43 5.76
N SER A 51 36.18 -16.12 5.83
CA SER A 51 35.55 -15.47 6.99
C SER A 51 34.11 -15.94 7.18
N TRP A 52 33.73 -16.30 8.41
CA TRP A 52 32.34 -16.63 8.76
C TRP A 52 31.41 -15.44 8.57
N ASN A 53 31.90 -14.26 8.96
CA ASN A 53 31.18 -12.99 8.82
C ASN A 53 30.83 -12.70 7.36
N ASP A 54 31.79 -12.88 6.45
CA ASP A 54 31.58 -12.59 5.03
C ASP A 54 30.68 -13.64 4.37
N ALA A 55 30.77 -14.90 4.80
CA ALA A 55 29.88 -15.97 4.34
C ALA A 55 28.42 -15.70 4.76
N PHE A 56 28.18 -15.26 6.00
CA PHE A 56 26.84 -14.91 6.48
C PHE A 56 26.27 -13.70 5.73
N LYS A 57 27.06 -12.63 5.57
CA LYS A 57 26.66 -11.45 4.78
C LYS A 57 26.39 -11.80 3.33
N SER A 58 27.14 -12.73 2.74
CA SER A 58 26.86 -13.24 1.40
C SER A 58 25.51 -13.95 1.30
N ALA A 59 25.07 -14.64 2.36
CA ALA A 59 23.74 -15.27 2.42
C ALA A 59 22.62 -14.21 2.54
N LEU A 60 22.78 -13.22 3.43
CA LEU A 60 21.86 -12.06 3.53
C LEU A 60 21.68 -11.37 2.16
N ASN A 61 22.80 -11.11 1.48
CA ASN A 61 22.80 -10.45 0.19
C ASN A 61 22.11 -11.28 -0.91
N GLU A 62 22.20 -12.61 -0.88
CA GLU A 62 21.53 -13.46 -1.88
C GLU A 62 20.00 -13.34 -1.75
N TRP A 63 19.45 -13.41 -0.54
CA TRP A 63 18.03 -13.17 -0.28
C TRP A 63 17.60 -11.77 -0.75
N SER A 64 18.35 -10.73 -0.36
CA SER A 64 18.07 -9.35 -0.76
C SER A 64 18.13 -9.11 -2.28
N GLN A 65 18.97 -9.84 -3.01
CA GLN A 65 19.13 -9.68 -4.47
C GLN A 65 18.07 -10.45 -5.25
N LYS A 66 17.71 -11.65 -4.80
CA LYS A 66 16.82 -12.55 -5.53
C LYS A 66 15.34 -12.38 -5.18
N THR A 67 15.02 -11.69 -4.08
CA THR A 67 13.65 -11.54 -3.61
C THR A 67 13.24 -10.09 -3.39
N VAL A 68 11.94 -9.88 -3.13
CA VAL A 68 11.39 -8.58 -2.74
C VAL A 68 11.79 -8.18 -1.32
N PHE A 69 12.09 -9.14 -0.44
CA PHE A 69 12.51 -8.89 0.93
C PHE A 69 13.92 -8.30 0.98
N LYS A 70 14.17 -7.39 1.92
CA LYS A 70 15.49 -6.73 2.07
C LYS A 70 16.07 -6.93 3.46
N PHE A 71 17.20 -7.64 3.50
CA PHE A 71 18.11 -7.57 4.63
C PHE A 71 19.06 -6.38 4.52
N GLN A 72 19.23 -5.70 5.63
CA GLN A 72 20.33 -4.76 5.90
C GLN A 72 21.23 -5.39 6.96
N TYR A 73 22.47 -4.91 7.10
CA TYR A 73 23.32 -5.33 8.20
C TYR A 73 24.21 -4.22 8.73
N VAL A 74 24.56 -4.34 10.01
CA VAL A 74 25.50 -3.48 10.74
C VAL A 74 26.66 -4.34 11.22
N ASP A 75 27.88 -3.81 11.11
CA ASP A 75 29.14 -4.47 11.51
C ASP A 75 29.37 -4.41 13.04
N GLU A 76 28.39 -4.88 13.79
CA GLU A 76 28.37 -4.87 15.25
C GLU A 76 27.86 -6.21 15.79
N PHE A 77 28.37 -6.61 16.95
CA PHE A 77 27.89 -7.79 17.66
C PHE A 77 26.62 -7.47 18.43
N GLN A 78 25.61 -8.30 18.22
CA GLN A 78 24.39 -8.34 19.03
C GLN A 78 24.23 -9.76 19.57
N ASP A 79 23.94 -9.90 20.85
CA ASP A 79 23.79 -11.20 21.49
C ASP A 79 22.42 -11.82 21.12
N PRO A 80 22.37 -12.92 20.35
CA PRO A 80 21.12 -13.54 19.91
C PRO A 80 20.30 -14.16 21.04
N CYS A 81 20.82 -14.19 22.27
CA CYS A 81 20.11 -14.69 23.44
C CYS A 81 19.41 -13.60 24.27
N ILE A 82 19.49 -12.34 23.84
CA ILE A 82 18.79 -11.22 24.45
C ILE A 82 17.63 -10.82 23.55
N VAL A 83 16.42 -10.80 24.12
CA VAL A 83 15.22 -10.27 23.44
C VAL A 83 15.22 -8.74 23.57
N ASP A 84 15.75 -8.05 22.57
CA ASP A 84 15.85 -6.59 22.54
C ASP A 84 15.37 -5.94 21.24
N GLN A 85 14.72 -6.73 20.38
CA GLN A 85 14.21 -6.35 19.05
C GLN A 85 15.32 -6.08 18.03
N LEU A 86 16.54 -6.56 18.28
CA LEU A 86 17.66 -6.48 17.35
C LEU A 86 18.09 -7.89 16.95
N ASN A 87 18.20 -8.14 15.64
CA ASN A 87 18.54 -9.46 15.14
C ASN A 87 20.04 -9.73 15.28
N GLY A 88 20.42 -10.66 16.14
CA GLY A 88 21.78 -11.12 16.36
C GLY A 88 22.09 -12.46 15.70
N VAL A 89 23.38 -12.76 15.57
CA VAL A 89 23.87 -14.07 15.16
C VAL A 89 25.19 -14.41 15.85
N ALA A 90 25.27 -15.61 16.44
CA ALA A 90 26.49 -16.05 17.12
C ALA A 90 26.64 -17.58 17.17
N PHE A 91 27.89 -18.03 17.31
CA PHE A 91 28.19 -19.40 17.71
C PHE A 91 27.97 -19.57 19.22
N THR A 92 27.15 -20.54 19.62
CA THR A 92 26.79 -20.80 21.02
C THR A 92 26.91 -22.29 21.38
N SER A 93 27.02 -22.60 22.67
CA SER A 93 27.03 -23.99 23.17
C SER A 93 25.64 -24.59 23.36
N ASP A 94 24.62 -23.74 23.45
CA ASP A 94 23.22 -24.08 23.66
C ASP A 94 22.32 -23.03 23.00
N ILE A 95 21.03 -23.33 22.93
CA ILE A 95 19.96 -22.43 22.48
C ILE A 95 19.53 -21.61 23.71
N CYS A 96 20.36 -20.64 24.08
CA CYS A 96 20.08 -19.65 25.14
C CYS A 96 19.62 -20.28 26.46
N GLY A 97 20.37 -21.28 26.94
CA GLY A 97 20.09 -22.04 28.15
C GLY A 97 19.38 -23.39 27.91
N VAL A 98 19.00 -23.71 26.67
CA VAL A 98 18.41 -25.01 26.28
C VAL A 98 19.37 -25.79 25.40
N ALA A 99 19.70 -27.03 25.77
CA ALA A 99 20.62 -27.85 24.99
C ALA A 99 20.14 -28.06 23.54
N TYR A 100 21.07 -28.02 22.58
CA TYR A 100 20.78 -28.36 21.19
C TYR A 100 20.26 -29.78 21.04
N GLY A 101 19.35 -29.96 20.09
CA GLY A 101 18.94 -31.27 19.61
C GLY A 101 20.10 -32.04 18.95
N LYS A 102 19.97 -33.36 18.88
CA LYS A 102 20.96 -34.19 18.19
C LYS A 102 21.00 -33.81 16.71
N ASN A 103 22.20 -33.52 16.20
CA ASN A 103 22.47 -33.10 14.81
C ASN A 103 21.93 -31.71 14.42
N THR A 104 21.49 -30.88 15.37
CA THR A 104 21.09 -29.50 15.08
C THR A 104 22.32 -28.65 14.75
N LEU A 105 22.32 -28.00 13.59
CA LEU A 105 23.40 -27.11 13.15
C LEU A 105 23.18 -25.69 13.67
N ALA A 106 21.98 -25.15 13.50
CA ALA A 106 21.61 -23.84 14.00
C ALA A 106 20.11 -23.82 14.31
N VAL A 107 19.67 -22.74 14.94
CA VAL A 107 18.26 -22.45 15.20
C VAL A 107 18.02 -20.97 15.01
N THR A 108 17.04 -20.63 14.19
CA THR A 108 16.40 -19.32 14.18
C THR A 108 15.29 -19.22 15.21
N MET A 109 15.39 -18.24 16.10
CA MET A 109 14.36 -17.87 17.07
C MET A 109 13.65 -16.62 16.56
N ARG A 110 12.35 -16.49 16.84
CA ARG A 110 11.53 -15.36 16.38
C ARG A 110 10.68 -14.85 17.53
N SER A 111 10.64 -13.52 17.69
CA SER A 111 9.70 -12.84 18.56
C SER A 111 8.60 -12.20 17.72
N TYR A 112 7.37 -12.20 18.25
CA TYR A 112 6.20 -11.76 17.50
C TYR A 112 5.42 -10.67 18.20
N ARG A 113 4.70 -9.88 17.42
CA ARG A 113 3.67 -8.96 17.89
C ARG A 113 2.34 -9.32 17.24
N ARG A 114 1.27 -9.35 18.05
CA ARG A 114 -0.09 -9.56 17.53
C ARG A 114 -0.51 -8.37 16.68
N GLU A 115 -1.11 -8.65 15.54
CA GLU A 115 -1.65 -7.65 14.63
C GLU A 115 -3.17 -7.74 14.58
N ILE A 116 -3.82 -6.67 14.09
CA ILE A 116 -5.28 -6.64 13.94
C ILE A 116 -5.73 -7.49 12.75
N LEU A 117 -4.97 -7.46 11.66
CA LEU A 117 -5.21 -8.27 10.47
C LEU A 117 -4.05 -9.25 10.25
N GLY A 118 -4.40 -10.48 9.87
CA GLY A 118 -3.43 -11.52 9.56
C GLY A 118 -2.77 -12.15 10.78
N GLU A 119 -1.71 -12.90 10.51
CA GLU A 119 -0.93 -13.60 11.52
C GLU A 119 0.00 -12.65 12.29
N PRO A 120 0.51 -13.04 13.47
CA PRO A 120 1.45 -12.21 14.23
C PRO A 120 2.67 -11.81 13.40
N SER A 121 3.02 -10.53 13.45
CA SER A 121 4.18 -10.00 12.75
C SER A 121 5.47 -10.37 13.48
N ILE A 122 6.55 -10.54 12.73
CA ILE A 122 7.90 -10.74 13.28
C ILE A 122 8.44 -9.36 13.69
N ILE A 123 8.95 -9.27 14.92
CA ILE A 123 9.59 -8.06 15.46
C ILE A 123 11.07 -8.26 15.80
N GLU A 124 11.52 -9.51 15.84
CA GLU A 124 12.90 -9.91 16.12
C GLU A 124 13.11 -11.32 15.57
N SER A 125 14.30 -11.59 15.07
CA SER A 125 14.74 -12.92 14.68
C SER A 125 16.23 -13.11 14.90
N ASP A 126 16.58 -14.01 15.80
CA ASP A 126 17.94 -14.30 16.21
C ASP A 126 18.40 -15.66 15.74
N ILE A 127 19.70 -15.80 15.44
CA ILE A 127 20.27 -17.07 14.98
C ILE A 127 21.37 -17.53 15.92
N VAL A 128 21.20 -18.71 16.50
CA VAL A 128 22.22 -19.39 17.29
C VAL A 128 22.80 -20.56 16.53
N ILE A 129 24.12 -20.61 16.41
CA ILE A 129 24.85 -21.60 15.63
C ILE A 129 25.57 -22.54 16.58
N ASN A 130 25.30 -23.84 16.48
CA ASN A 130 25.82 -24.84 17.41
C ASN A 130 27.34 -24.99 17.26
N ASN A 131 28.10 -24.48 18.22
CA ASN A 131 29.57 -24.46 18.19
C ASN A 131 30.23 -25.82 18.46
N THR A 132 29.44 -26.86 18.78
CA THR A 132 29.92 -28.23 18.98
C THR A 132 30.01 -29.03 17.67
N MET A 133 29.46 -28.49 16.58
CA MET A 133 29.47 -29.08 15.25
C MET A 133 30.64 -28.57 14.42
N ASN A 134 31.05 -29.33 13.41
CA ASN A 134 32.10 -28.91 12.48
C ASN A 134 31.50 -28.17 11.28
N TYR A 135 32.05 -27.00 10.96
CA TYR A 135 31.67 -26.19 9.80
C TYR A 135 32.86 -25.90 8.91
N ASP A 136 32.57 -25.65 7.65
CA ASP A 136 33.48 -25.06 6.67
C ASP A 136 32.66 -24.20 5.70
N VAL A 137 33.31 -23.44 4.82
CA VAL A 137 32.62 -22.68 3.76
C VAL A 137 32.98 -23.29 2.41
N TYR A 138 32.00 -23.84 1.70
CA TYR A 138 32.20 -24.43 0.38
C TYR A 138 30.88 -24.60 -0.36
N ASP A 139 30.94 -24.53 -1.70
CA ASP A 139 29.78 -24.80 -2.55
C ASP A 139 29.71 -26.28 -2.98
N GLY A 140 28.54 -26.70 -3.44
CA GLY A 140 28.27 -28.00 -4.03
C GLY A 140 27.85 -29.09 -3.03
N SER A 141 27.93 -30.35 -3.46
CA SER A 141 27.44 -31.48 -2.67
C SER A 141 28.10 -31.56 -1.28
N PRO A 142 27.34 -31.95 -0.23
CA PRO A 142 27.90 -32.15 1.10
C PRO A 142 29.11 -33.09 1.08
N ARG A 143 30.16 -32.74 1.83
CA ARG A 143 31.37 -33.56 1.93
C ARG A 143 31.08 -34.82 2.76
N LEU A 144 31.20 -36.01 2.14
CA LEU A 144 31.05 -37.31 2.82
C LEU A 144 32.41 -37.81 3.36
N GLY A 145 32.44 -38.43 4.54
CA GLY A 145 33.64 -39.11 5.08
C GLY A 145 34.18 -38.56 6.42
N ARG A 146 35.47 -38.80 6.72
CA ARG A 146 36.07 -38.57 8.05
C ARG A 146 36.26 -37.10 8.46
N ASN A 147 36.11 -36.15 7.53
CA ASN A 147 36.17 -34.70 7.77
C ASN A 147 34.85 -34.02 7.36
N GLN A 148 33.73 -34.53 7.89
CA GLN A 148 32.39 -33.99 7.65
C GLN A 148 32.25 -32.64 8.35
N ALA A 149 32.42 -31.57 7.58
CA ALA A 149 32.07 -30.21 7.98
C ALA A 149 30.85 -29.78 7.18
N SER A 150 29.83 -29.27 7.87
CA SER A 150 28.65 -28.69 7.22
C SER A 150 29.01 -27.37 6.54
N ASP A 151 28.42 -27.12 5.38
CA ASP A 151 28.58 -25.83 4.70
C ASP A 151 27.84 -24.74 5.48
N PHE A 152 28.61 -23.83 6.08
CA PHE A 152 28.11 -22.73 6.89
C PHE A 152 27.24 -21.77 6.08
N ARG A 153 27.59 -21.47 4.82
CA ARG A 153 26.82 -20.50 4.04
C ARG A 153 25.44 -21.05 3.68
N ARG A 154 25.34 -22.33 3.37
CA ARG A 154 24.07 -23.02 3.13
C ARG A 154 23.19 -23.10 4.35
N MET A 155 23.76 -23.44 5.50
CA MET A 155 23.04 -23.36 6.78
C MET A 155 22.57 -21.92 7.03
N ALA A 156 23.42 -20.91 6.82
CA ALA A 156 23.02 -19.52 6.98
C ALA A 156 21.88 -19.11 6.04
N LEU A 157 21.88 -19.55 4.78
CA LEU A 157 20.74 -19.30 3.87
C LEU A 157 19.43 -19.89 4.40
N HIS A 158 19.47 -21.10 4.95
CA HIS A 158 18.31 -21.78 5.55
C HIS A 158 17.79 -21.02 6.77
N GLU A 159 18.66 -20.73 7.75
CA GLU A 159 18.26 -20.00 8.96
C GLU A 159 17.73 -18.60 8.64
N LEU A 160 18.28 -17.94 7.61
CA LEU A 160 17.79 -16.65 7.14
C LEU A 160 16.42 -16.75 6.44
N GLY A 161 16.08 -17.87 5.83
CA GLY A 161 14.71 -18.09 5.33
C GLY A 161 13.69 -18.17 6.47
N HIS A 162 14.04 -18.83 7.58
CA HIS A 162 13.24 -18.75 8.80
C HIS A 162 13.16 -17.33 9.35
N ALA A 163 14.28 -16.58 9.32
CA ALA A 163 14.29 -15.20 9.79
C ALA A 163 13.41 -14.29 8.94
N ILE A 164 13.26 -14.58 7.64
CA ILE A 164 12.26 -13.92 6.78
C ILE A 164 10.84 -14.30 7.22
N GLY A 165 10.58 -15.59 7.48
CA GLY A 165 9.25 -16.09 7.84
C GLY A 165 8.84 -17.37 7.11
N LEU A 166 9.76 -17.98 6.34
CA LEU A 166 9.54 -19.27 5.70
C LEU A 166 9.62 -20.40 6.73
N GLU A 167 8.84 -21.45 6.53
CA GLU A 167 8.92 -22.68 7.31
C GLU A 167 9.68 -23.76 6.54
N HIS A 168 9.81 -24.96 7.13
CA HIS A 168 10.48 -26.07 6.47
C HIS A 168 9.69 -26.57 5.27
N GLU A 169 10.40 -26.84 4.17
CA GLU A 169 9.81 -27.41 2.98
C GLU A 169 10.30 -28.85 2.73
N GLU A 170 9.38 -29.81 2.75
CA GLU A 170 9.67 -31.24 2.68
C GLU A 170 9.43 -31.87 1.29
N ASN A 171 8.63 -31.22 0.44
CA ASN A 171 8.07 -31.86 -0.75
C ASN A 171 8.79 -31.47 -2.05
N SER A 172 9.60 -30.42 -2.03
CA SER A 172 10.32 -29.89 -3.17
C SER A 172 11.81 -29.65 -2.88
N LEU A 173 12.56 -29.38 -3.94
CA LEU A 173 13.97 -28.99 -3.82
C LEU A 173 14.04 -27.53 -3.36
N SER A 174 14.43 -27.32 -2.11
CA SER A 174 14.44 -26.01 -1.47
C SER A 174 15.65 -25.89 -0.53
N ILE A 175 16.13 -24.65 -0.32
CA ILE A 175 17.11 -24.38 0.75
C ILE A 175 16.49 -24.55 2.14
N MET A 176 15.16 -24.41 2.23
CA MET A 176 14.34 -24.58 3.44
C MET A 176 14.05 -26.05 3.78
N ALA A 177 14.62 -27.01 3.05
CA ALA A 177 14.53 -28.41 3.43
C ALA A 177 15.14 -28.64 4.83
N PRO A 178 14.47 -29.36 5.74
CA PRO A 178 14.93 -29.53 7.14
C PRO A 178 16.23 -30.33 7.26
N SER A 179 16.59 -31.08 6.20
CA SER A 179 17.84 -31.85 6.14
C SER A 179 18.77 -31.28 5.08
N ILE A 180 20.05 -31.15 5.43
CA ILE A 180 21.07 -30.64 4.51
C ILE A 180 21.15 -31.49 3.24
N SER A 181 21.12 -30.82 2.08
CA SER A 181 21.16 -31.45 0.76
C SER A 181 22.26 -30.83 -0.10
N SER A 182 22.29 -31.16 -1.40
CA SER A 182 23.16 -30.49 -2.38
C SER A 182 22.64 -29.14 -2.85
N ILE A 183 21.48 -28.68 -2.36
CA ILE A 183 20.97 -27.33 -2.62
C ILE A 183 21.76 -26.35 -1.75
N ASP A 184 22.48 -25.43 -2.38
CA ASP A 184 23.37 -24.45 -1.72
C ASP A 184 23.09 -23.00 -2.15
N ARG A 185 21.99 -22.79 -2.88
CA ARG A 185 21.50 -21.50 -3.38
C ARG A 185 19.98 -21.47 -3.33
N LEU A 186 19.41 -20.27 -3.32
CA LEU A 186 17.96 -20.10 -3.39
C LEU A 186 17.40 -20.68 -4.67
N THR A 187 16.36 -21.48 -4.51
CA THR A 187 15.56 -22.11 -5.56
C THR A 187 14.36 -21.23 -5.93
N ALA A 188 13.58 -21.67 -6.92
CA ALA A 188 12.34 -20.98 -7.28
C ALA A 188 11.31 -21.03 -6.14
N ASP A 189 11.20 -22.19 -5.48
CA ASP A 189 10.25 -22.39 -4.38
C ASP A 189 10.53 -21.43 -3.21
N ASP A 190 11.80 -21.26 -2.85
CA ASP A 190 12.26 -20.31 -1.84
C ASP A 190 11.87 -18.85 -2.19
N ILE A 191 12.05 -18.47 -3.46
CA ILE A 191 11.75 -17.11 -3.95
C ILE A 191 10.24 -16.88 -3.98
N ASP A 192 9.47 -17.89 -4.40
CA ASP A 192 8.02 -17.83 -4.47
C ASP A 192 7.38 -17.78 -3.08
N GLY A 193 7.94 -18.47 -2.08
CA GLY A 193 7.51 -18.36 -0.69
C GLY A 193 7.69 -16.95 -0.14
N VAL A 194 8.82 -16.30 -0.42
CA VAL A 194 9.02 -14.88 -0.05
C VAL A 194 8.06 -13.99 -0.83
N LYS A 195 7.81 -14.26 -2.11
CA LYS A 195 6.85 -13.49 -2.90
C LYS A 195 5.45 -13.57 -2.28
N ALA A 196 5.02 -14.76 -1.87
CA ALA A 196 3.72 -15.01 -1.25
C ALA A 196 3.53 -14.22 0.06
N LEU A 197 4.56 -14.15 0.90
CA LEU A 197 4.51 -13.39 2.16
C LEU A 197 4.47 -11.86 1.96
N TYR A 198 5.16 -11.32 0.95
CA TYR A 198 5.47 -9.88 0.90
C TYR A 198 4.91 -9.11 -0.28
N SER A 199 4.34 -9.77 -1.29
CA SER A 199 3.88 -9.09 -2.51
C SER A 199 2.40 -8.80 -2.52
N GLY A 200 1.58 -9.45 -1.68
CA GLY A 200 0.13 -9.33 -1.73
C GLY A 200 -0.39 -7.89 -1.61
N LEU A 201 0.12 -7.12 -0.65
CA LEU A 201 -0.21 -5.69 -0.53
C LEU A 201 0.26 -4.88 -1.74
N ILE A 202 1.41 -5.21 -2.33
CA ILE A 202 1.99 -4.50 -3.48
C ILE A 202 1.19 -4.80 -4.76
N ASP A 203 0.77 -6.04 -4.93
CA ASP A 203 0.09 -6.53 -6.13
C ASP A 203 -1.42 -6.24 -6.09
N CYS A 204 -1.99 -6.06 -4.90
CA CYS A 204 -3.41 -5.73 -4.74
C CYS A 204 -3.78 -4.40 -5.45
N PRO A 205 -4.78 -4.35 -6.35
CA PRO A 205 -5.19 -3.11 -6.98
C PRO A 205 -5.56 -2.02 -5.96
N LYS A 206 -4.99 -0.82 -6.13
CA LYS A 206 -5.33 0.34 -5.31
C LYS A 206 -6.40 1.17 -6.00
N LYS A 207 -7.48 1.47 -5.29
CA LYS A 207 -8.52 2.41 -5.73
C LYS A 207 -8.11 3.83 -5.32
N LYS A 208 -8.41 4.82 -6.18
CA LYS A 208 -8.12 6.23 -5.86
C LYS A 208 -9.09 6.69 -4.78
N LEU A 209 -8.57 7.15 -3.63
CA LEU A 209 -9.40 7.86 -2.66
C LEU A 209 -9.79 9.22 -3.25
N SER A 210 -11.09 9.50 -3.27
CA SER A 210 -11.61 10.84 -3.54
C SER A 210 -12.41 11.28 -2.33
N PHE A 211 -12.06 12.45 -1.77
CA PHE A 211 -12.96 13.11 -0.82
C PHE A 211 -14.30 13.37 -1.50
N GLY A 212 -15.38 13.18 -0.75
CA GLY A 212 -16.75 13.12 -1.23
C GLY A 212 -17.27 11.69 -1.37
N ARG A 213 -18.13 11.47 -2.35
CA ARG A 213 -18.81 10.18 -2.59
C ARG A 213 -18.07 9.34 -3.64
N THR A 214 -17.80 8.08 -3.29
CA THR A 214 -17.26 7.04 -4.17
C THR A 214 -18.18 5.83 -4.16
N VAL A 215 -18.57 5.33 -5.33
CA VAL A 215 -19.34 4.08 -5.47
C VAL A 215 -18.37 2.95 -5.79
N ALA A 216 -18.49 1.83 -5.08
CA ALA A 216 -17.66 0.65 -5.27
C ALA A 216 -18.44 -0.62 -4.87
N GLU A 217 -17.78 -1.76 -4.97
CA GLU A 217 -18.30 -3.05 -4.52
C GLU A 217 -17.15 -3.92 -4.01
N LEU A 218 -17.45 -4.77 -3.04
CA LEU A 218 -16.61 -5.90 -2.64
C LEU A 218 -17.17 -7.17 -3.28
N SER A 219 -16.38 -7.83 -4.11
CA SER A 219 -16.84 -8.88 -5.02
C SER A 219 -15.75 -9.91 -5.34
N GLU A 220 -16.14 -10.99 -6.02
CA GLU A 220 -15.19 -12.00 -6.47
C GLU A 220 -14.16 -11.41 -7.45
N GLY A 221 -12.88 -11.51 -7.10
CA GLY A 221 -11.77 -10.95 -7.87
C GLY A 221 -11.10 -9.76 -7.20
N ASP A 222 -11.75 -9.17 -6.19
CA ASP A 222 -11.08 -8.23 -5.29
C ASP A 222 -10.04 -8.96 -4.42
N CYS A 223 -9.13 -8.19 -3.84
CA CYS A 223 -8.16 -8.73 -2.90
C CYS A 223 -8.85 -9.27 -1.66
N THR A 224 -8.17 -10.17 -0.97
CA THR A 224 -8.60 -10.67 0.33
C THR A 224 -7.62 -10.26 1.42
N VAL A 225 -8.07 -10.28 2.68
CA VAL A 225 -7.21 -10.00 3.84
C VAL A 225 -5.99 -10.93 3.83
N SER A 226 -6.20 -12.25 3.72
CA SER A 226 -5.13 -13.25 3.70
C SER A 226 -4.10 -13.00 2.61
N GLN A 227 -4.53 -12.55 1.42
CA GLN A 227 -3.59 -12.18 0.35
C GLN A 227 -2.71 -10.99 0.76
N ILE A 228 -3.29 -9.90 1.26
CA ILE A 228 -2.50 -8.69 1.60
C ILE A 228 -1.68 -8.84 2.88
N THR A 229 -2.06 -9.77 3.76
CA THR A 229 -1.32 -10.08 4.98
C THR A 229 -0.27 -11.18 4.79
N GLY A 230 -0.23 -11.84 3.63
CA GLY A 230 0.74 -12.89 3.31
C GLY A 230 0.37 -14.27 3.88
N GLY A 231 -0.89 -14.49 4.24
CA GLY A 231 -1.40 -15.72 4.82
C GLY A 231 -2.51 -15.49 5.83
N GLY A 232 -2.92 -16.56 6.52
CA GLY A 232 -4.02 -16.57 7.47
C GLY A 232 -5.33 -17.10 6.88
N ALA A 233 -6.33 -17.28 7.74
CA ALA A 233 -7.63 -17.87 7.36
C ALA A 233 -8.68 -16.84 6.93
N ASP A 234 -8.39 -15.54 7.02
CA ASP A 234 -9.33 -14.48 6.67
C ASP A 234 -9.34 -14.24 5.16
N ASP A 235 -10.34 -14.76 4.47
CA ASP A 235 -10.56 -14.60 3.03
C ASP A 235 -11.56 -13.47 2.69
N SER A 236 -11.86 -12.60 3.66
CA SER A 236 -12.77 -11.46 3.44
C SER A 236 -12.22 -10.49 2.39
N PHE A 237 -13.11 -10.00 1.53
CA PHE A 237 -12.77 -9.06 0.47
C PHE A 237 -12.37 -7.70 1.01
N ILE A 238 -11.42 -7.06 0.33
CA ILE A 238 -10.87 -5.77 0.76
C ILE A 238 -10.50 -4.87 -0.41
N ASP A 239 -10.90 -3.61 -0.29
CA ASP A 239 -10.50 -2.53 -1.16
C ASP A 239 -9.52 -1.59 -0.44
N LEU A 240 -8.45 -1.24 -1.16
CA LEU A 240 -7.38 -0.38 -0.66
C LEU A 240 -7.47 1.01 -1.29
N TYR A 241 -7.56 2.03 -0.44
CA TYR A 241 -7.60 3.44 -0.83
C TYR A 241 -6.42 4.21 -0.21
N PRO A 242 -5.26 4.24 -0.87
CA PRO A 242 -4.13 5.05 -0.41
C PRO A 242 -4.45 6.55 -0.46
N PHE A 243 -3.98 7.30 0.53
CA PHE A 243 -4.06 8.75 0.58
C PHE A 243 -2.94 9.36 1.43
N SER A 244 -2.67 10.65 1.20
CA SER A 244 -1.62 11.38 1.91
C SER A 244 -2.18 12.67 2.49
N LEU A 245 -1.67 13.08 3.63
CA LEU A 245 -2.00 14.32 4.31
C LEU A 245 -0.74 15.14 4.51
N SER A 246 -0.77 16.42 4.11
CA SER A 246 0.36 17.35 4.27
C SER A 246 0.33 18.09 5.61
N GLN A 247 -0.75 17.96 6.36
CA GLN A 247 -1.03 18.66 7.61
C GLN A 247 -1.87 17.76 8.52
N GLN A 248 -2.01 18.14 9.79
CA GLN A 248 -2.93 17.45 10.68
C GLN A 248 -4.37 17.64 10.20
N THR A 249 -5.15 16.57 10.11
CA THR A 249 -6.50 16.60 9.53
C THR A 249 -7.38 15.57 10.20
N THR A 250 -8.58 15.98 10.58
CA THR A 250 -9.62 15.05 11.01
C THR A 250 -10.31 14.49 9.77
N VAL A 251 -10.32 13.19 9.62
CA VAL A 251 -11.01 12.48 8.53
C VAL A 251 -12.20 11.71 9.09
N ASN A 252 -13.28 11.65 8.32
CA ASN A 252 -14.47 10.87 8.62
C ASN A 252 -14.82 10.05 7.38
N PHE A 253 -14.77 8.74 7.51
CA PHE A 253 -15.14 7.80 6.45
C PHE A 253 -16.41 7.08 6.84
N THR A 254 -17.34 6.97 5.89
CA THR A 254 -18.61 6.28 6.11
C THR A 254 -18.89 5.39 4.92
N ILE A 255 -19.16 4.10 5.18
CA ILE A 255 -19.76 3.20 4.20
C ILE A 255 -21.26 3.16 4.43
N GLU A 256 -22.01 3.42 3.36
CA GLU A 256 -23.44 3.16 3.28
C GLU A 256 -23.70 1.95 2.38
N SER A 257 -24.46 1.00 2.91
CA SER A 257 -24.78 -0.24 2.24
C SER A 257 -26.04 -0.83 2.87
N GLN A 258 -26.89 -1.44 2.04
CA GLN A 258 -28.07 -2.19 2.49
C GLN A 258 -27.77 -3.69 2.63
N THR A 259 -26.66 -4.18 2.06
CA THR A 259 -26.38 -5.61 1.95
C THR A 259 -25.00 -5.97 2.49
N LEU A 260 -23.94 -5.26 2.09
CA LEU A 260 -22.57 -5.54 2.54
C LEU A 260 -22.36 -5.22 4.02
N ASP A 261 -21.98 -6.20 4.84
CA ASP A 261 -21.52 -6.05 6.22
C ASP A 261 -20.12 -5.42 6.24
N ALA A 262 -20.05 -4.09 6.22
CA ALA A 262 -18.82 -3.35 5.95
C ALA A 262 -17.98 -3.08 7.21
N VAL A 263 -16.67 -3.04 7.06
CA VAL A 263 -15.72 -2.63 8.11
C VAL A 263 -14.74 -1.63 7.51
N LEU A 264 -14.48 -0.54 8.23
CA LEU A 264 -13.47 0.45 7.87
C LEU A 264 -12.27 0.35 8.80
N LEU A 265 -11.06 0.37 8.23
CA LEU A 265 -9.79 0.47 8.95
C LEU A 265 -8.90 1.53 8.30
N ILE A 266 -8.03 2.14 9.10
CA ILE A 266 -6.94 3.00 8.60
C ILE A 266 -5.61 2.42 9.06
N SER A 267 -4.73 2.21 8.09
CA SER A 267 -3.38 1.73 8.31
C SER A 267 -2.33 2.73 7.84
N ASN A 268 -1.10 2.54 8.30
CA ASN A 268 0.07 3.05 7.60
C ASN A 268 0.31 2.27 6.28
N PRO A 269 1.26 2.66 5.42
CA PRO A 269 1.53 1.97 4.17
C PRO A 269 2.04 0.52 4.30
N PHE A 270 2.36 0.09 5.52
CA PHE A 270 2.85 -1.25 5.85
C PHE A 270 1.78 -2.13 6.52
N LEU A 271 0.50 -1.72 6.52
CA LEU A 271 -0.64 -2.39 7.17
C LEU A 271 -0.61 -2.43 8.71
N GLU A 272 0.15 -1.55 9.37
CA GLU A 272 -0.06 -1.35 10.81
C GLU A 272 -1.36 -0.57 11.02
N ILE A 273 -2.37 -1.21 11.60
CA ILE A 273 -3.70 -0.62 11.82
C ILE A 273 -3.67 0.25 13.08
N ASN A 274 -4.00 1.53 12.93
CA ASN A 274 -4.07 2.47 14.05
C ASN A 274 -5.51 2.85 14.41
N TYR A 275 -6.44 2.71 13.47
CA TYR A 275 -7.85 3.06 13.66
C TYR A 275 -8.72 2.00 12.98
N LEU A 276 -9.79 1.60 13.64
CA LEU A 276 -10.80 0.69 13.09
C LEU A 276 -12.19 1.07 13.59
N ASP A 277 -13.19 0.75 12.78
CA ASP A 277 -14.59 0.79 13.23
C ASP A 277 -14.89 -0.41 14.12
N TYR A 278 -15.52 -0.14 15.27
CA TYR A 278 -16.00 -1.15 16.21
C TYR A 278 -17.51 -1.43 16.01
N LYS A 279 -18.01 -1.29 14.78
CA LYS A 279 -19.43 -1.36 14.41
C LYS A 279 -20.27 -0.33 15.14
N THR A 280 -19.85 0.93 15.04
CA THR A 280 -20.56 2.05 15.67
C THR A 280 -21.82 2.47 14.91
N LYS A 281 -21.88 2.22 13.58
CA LYS A 281 -23.06 2.49 12.75
C LYS A 281 -24.03 1.30 12.77
N GLU A 282 -25.33 1.58 12.93
CA GLU A 282 -26.37 0.55 12.85
C GLU A 282 -26.54 0.03 11.41
N GLY A 283 -26.91 -1.25 11.27
CA GLY A 283 -27.11 -1.92 9.98
C GLY A 283 -25.82 -2.39 9.32
N CYS A 284 -25.84 -2.55 8.00
CA CYS A 284 -24.70 -3.11 7.26
C CYS A 284 -23.57 -2.10 7.00
N GLY A 285 -23.80 -0.80 7.28
CA GLY A 285 -22.80 0.25 7.08
C GLY A 285 -21.62 0.20 8.06
N SER A 286 -20.71 1.15 7.89
CA SER A 286 -19.56 1.36 8.78
C SER A 286 -19.23 2.85 8.87
N GLU A 287 -18.68 3.30 9.99
CA GLU A 287 -18.22 4.67 10.17
C GLU A 287 -16.91 4.70 10.97
N LEU A 288 -15.95 5.50 10.51
CA LEU A 288 -14.65 5.65 11.14
C LEU A 288 -14.20 7.12 11.11
N SER A 289 -13.94 7.67 12.29
CA SER A 289 -13.36 9.01 12.47
C SER A 289 -11.96 8.91 13.06
N ALA A 290 -11.03 9.69 12.53
CA ALA A 290 -9.66 9.75 13.02
C ALA A 290 -9.05 11.15 12.86
N ASN A 291 -8.27 11.59 13.85
CA ASN A 291 -7.42 12.78 13.75
C ASN A 291 -5.99 12.36 13.38
N LEU A 292 -5.63 12.55 12.12
CA LEU A 292 -4.39 12.03 11.53
C LEU A 292 -3.33 13.13 11.44
N LYS A 293 -2.08 12.74 11.67
CA LYS A 293 -0.90 13.59 11.45
C LYS A 293 -0.56 13.65 9.95
N PRO A 294 0.31 14.57 9.52
CA PRO A 294 0.87 14.51 8.17
C PRO A 294 1.54 13.15 7.93
N GLY A 295 1.30 12.55 6.77
CA GLY A 295 1.82 11.23 6.42
C GLY A 295 1.02 10.53 5.33
N ASP A 296 1.46 9.32 5.01
CA ASP A 296 0.82 8.43 4.06
C ASP A 296 0.01 7.37 4.80
N TYR A 297 -1.17 7.05 4.27
CA TYR A 297 -2.13 6.16 4.88
C TYR A 297 -2.82 5.30 3.82
N ILE A 298 -3.44 4.22 4.26
CA ILE A 298 -4.36 3.42 3.46
C ILE A 298 -5.66 3.33 4.23
N LEU A 299 -6.77 3.74 3.61
CA LEU A 299 -8.11 3.41 4.07
C LEU A 299 -8.46 2.03 3.48
N LEU A 300 -8.90 1.13 4.35
CA LEU A 300 -9.29 -0.22 4.00
C LEU A 300 -10.81 -0.30 4.13
N ALA A 301 -11.49 -0.54 3.01
CA ALA A 301 -12.90 -0.91 3.00
C ALA A 301 -12.98 -2.44 2.91
N ASN A 302 -13.41 -3.07 3.99
CA ASN A 302 -13.36 -4.51 4.19
C ASN A 302 -14.75 -5.04 4.57
N THR A 303 -14.84 -6.36 4.72
CA THR A 303 -16.00 -7.09 5.22
C THR A 303 -15.50 -8.22 6.11
N PHE A 304 -16.38 -9.11 6.56
CA PHE A 304 -16.01 -10.23 7.41
C PHE A 304 -15.80 -11.51 6.60
N ALA A 305 -14.95 -12.41 7.10
CA ALA A 305 -14.74 -13.73 6.47
C ALA A 305 -16.02 -14.57 6.50
N GLU A 306 -16.83 -14.37 7.54
CA GLU A 306 -18.14 -14.99 7.70
C GLU A 306 -19.17 -13.94 8.06
N LYS A 307 -20.44 -14.19 7.74
CA LYS A 307 -21.53 -13.28 8.08
C LYS A 307 -21.64 -13.12 9.60
N ILE A 308 -21.50 -11.88 10.07
CA ILE A 308 -21.71 -11.53 11.49
C ILE A 308 -23.16 -11.08 11.70
N ASP A 309 -23.65 -10.14 10.87
CA ASP A 309 -25.06 -9.78 10.86
C ASP A 309 -25.84 -10.70 9.89
N PRO A 310 -26.90 -11.41 10.35
CA PRO A 310 -27.68 -12.31 9.49
C PRO A 310 -28.46 -11.60 8.37
N VAL A 311 -28.67 -10.29 8.47
CA VAL A 311 -29.35 -9.48 7.46
C VAL A 311 -28.36 -9.00 6.39
N CYS A 312 -27.07 -8.97 6.71
CA CYS A 312 -26.03 -8.53 5.80
C CYS A 312 -25.32 -9.72 5.11
N ASP A 313 -24.53 -9.40 4.09
CA ASP A 313 -23.74 -10.27 3.23
C ASP A 313 -22.26 -9.86 3.33
N VAL A 314 -21.36 -10.80 3.04
CA VAL A 314 -19.90 -10.57 3.01
C VAL A 314 -19.39 -10.07 1.65
N LYS A 315 -20.32 -9.67 0.78
CA LYS A 315 -20.03 -9.09 -0.54
C LYS A 315 -21.20 -8.20 -0.96
N GLY A 316 -20.92 -7.20 -1.78
CA GLY A 316 -21.94 -6.30 -2.29
C GLY A 316 -21.43 -4.90 -2.60
N ALA A 317 -22.29 -4.13 -3.26
CA ALA A 317 -22.06 -2.74 -3.55
C ALA A 317 -22.11 -1.89 -2.29
N TYR A 318 -21.33 -0.81 -2.28
CA TYR A 318 -21.32 0.17 -1.20
C TYR A 318 -21.01 1.58 -1.72
N GLU A 319 -21.41 2.56 -0.92
CA GLU A 319 -21.06 3.96 -1.15
C GLU A 319 -20.15 4.44 -0.02
N LEU A 320 -18.93 4.85 -0.38
CA LEU A 320 -17.97 5.43 0.53
C LEU A 320 -18.07 6.95 0.49
N PHE A 321 -18.41 7.54 1.62
CA PHE A 321 -18.32 8.97 1.86
C PHE A 321 -17.02 9.26 2.62
N SER A 322 -16.17 10.11 2.04
CA SER A 322 -14.88 10.50 2.58
C SER A 322 -14.89 11.99 2.88
N ASN A 323 -14.84 12.36 4.15
CA ASN A 323 -14.93 13.75 4.58
C ASN A 323 -13.71 14.16 5.40
N PHE A 324 -13.38 15.44 5.39
CA PHE A 324 -12.31 15.98 6.21
C PHE A 324 -12.67 17.29 6.89
N GLU A 325 -11.93 17.61 7.95
CA GLU A 325 -11.85 18.92 8.58
C GLU A 325 -10.39 19.24 8.93
N SER A 326 -9.94 20.45 8.62
CA SER A 326 -8.56 20.92 8.87
C SER A 326 -8.53 22.40 9.25
N ASP A 327 -7.53 22.80 10.04
CA ASP A 327 -7.26 24.21 10.38
C ASP A 327 -6.54 24.97 9.26
N SER A 328 -6.25 24.31 8.14
CA SER A 328 -5.52 24.89 7.02
C SER A 328 -6.04 24.35 5.70
N ILE A 329 -5.90 25.14 4.63
CA ILE A 329 -6.42 24.79 3.31
C ILE A 329 -5.71 23.55 2.76
N MET A 330 -6.46 22.61 2.18
CA MET A 330 -5.92 21.32 1.76
C MET A 330 -5.06 21.45 0.51
N ASP A 331 -3.95 20.72 0.47
CA ASP A 331 -3.15 20.52 -0.74
C ASP A 331 -3.94 19.67 -1.75
N LEU A 332 -3.93 20.08 -3.03
CA LEU A 332 -4.67 19.42 -4.11
C LEU A 332 -3.80 18.49 -4.97
N GLY A 333 -2.66 18.07 -4.43
CA GLY A 333 -1.76 17.11 -5.05
C GLY A 333 -0.85 17.73 -6.11
N GLU A 334 -0.36 16.91 -7.02
CA GLU A 334 0.56 17.36 -8.05
C GLU A 334 -0.10 18.35 -9.03
N THR A 335 0.71 19.26 -9.57
CA THR A 335 0.29 20.12 -10.68
C THR A 335 0.43 19.36 -12.01
N LEU A 336 -0.68 19.25 -12.73
CA LEU A 336 -0.80 18.66 -14.05
C LEU A 336 -0.80 19.76 -15.13
N SER A 337 -0.48 19.37 -16.37
CA SER A 337 -0.55 20.26 -17.55
C SER A 337 -1.16 19.55 -18.76
N THR A 338 -1.92 20.29 -19.57
CA THR A 338 -2.42 19.81 -20.88
C THR A 338 -1.34 19.76 -21.96
N GLY A 339 -0.28 20.56 -21.82
CA GLY A 339 0.84 20.63 -22.78
C GLY A 339 1.95 19.60 -22.53
N GLY A 340 1.84 18.80 -21.46
CA GLY A 340 2.86 17.83 -21.06
C GLY A 340 4.10 18.44 -20.41
N SER A 341 4.18 19.78 -20.28
CA SER A 341 5.20 20.42 -19.45
C SER A 341 4.78 20.33 -17.98
N SER A 342 5.55 19.63 -17.14
CA SER A 342 5.35 19.71 -15.70
C SER A 342 5.74 21.13 -15.25
N SER A 343 4.78 21.96 -14.85
CA SER A 343 5.13 23.14 -14.03
C SER A 343 5.75 22.62 -12.74
N ARG A 344 7.05 22.88 -12.55
CA ARG A 344 7.79 22.36 -11.39
C ARG A 344 7.57 23.19 -10.14
N GLY A 345 6.98 24.38 -10.26
CA GLY A 345 6.84 25.33 -9.16
C GLY A 345 5.41 25.65 -8.73
N ALA A 346 4.40 25.43 -9.58
CA ALA A 346 3.03 25.78 -9.20
C ALA A 346 2.45 24.78 -8.19
N LYS A 347 1.66 25.30 -7.24
CA LYS A 347 0.95 24.50 -6.24
C LYS A 347 -0.46 25.02 -6.05
N PHE A 348 -1.39 24.11 -5.86
CA PHE A 348 -2.80 24.42 -5.69
C PHE A 348 -3.29 23.90 -4.34
N GLN A 349 -4.10 24.72 -3.69
CA GLN A 349 -4.76 24.36 -2.44
C GLN A 349 -6.24 24.75 -2.54
N GLY A 350 -7.12 24.03 -1.87
CA GLY A 350 -8.55 24.32 -1.92
C GLY A 350 -9.37 23.64 -0.83
N GLY A 351 -10.61 24.11 -0.69
CA GLY A 351 -11.57 23.55 0.26
C GLY A 351 -12.75 24.49 0.47
N ILE A 352 -13.70 24.04 1.29
CA ILE A 352 -14.79 24.87 1.77
C ILE A 352 -14.35 25.55 3.06
N LEU A 353 -14.38 26.88 3.10
CA LEU A 353 -14.09 27.65 4.31
C LEU A 353 -15.33 27.73 5.20
N ILE A 354 -15.20 27.21 6.41
CA ILE A 354 -16.15 27.44 7.51
C ILE A 354 -15.73 28.77 8.17
N ALA A 355 -16.40 29.85 7.80
CA ALA A 355 -15.99 31.21 8.17
C ALA A 355 -16.01 31.48 9.68
N GLU A 356 -16.89 30.80 10.43
CA GLU A 356 -17.03 30.99 11.88
C GLU A 356 -15.80 30.51 12.66
N ASP A 357 -15.21 29.38 12.23
CA ASP A 357 -14.11 28.71 12.92
C ASP A 357 -12.76 28.82 12.17
N PHE A 358 -12.74 29.45 10.98
CA PHE A 358 -11.59 29.51 10.07
C PHE A 358 -11.02 28.13 9.70
N LYS A 359 -11.90 27.14 9.57
CA LYS A 359 -11.56 25.76 9.20
C LYS A 359 -11.91 25.45 7.76
N PHE A 360 -11.34 24.37 7.25
CA PHE A 360 -11.59 23.85 5.91
C PHE A 360 -12.22 22.47 5.96
N THR A 361 -13.24 22.24 5.14
CA THR A 361 -13.90 20.94 4.97
C THR A 361 -14.25 20.69 3.51
N ASN A 362 -14.74 19.50 3.19
CA ASN A 362 -15.45 19.18 1.94
C ASN A 362 -16.94 18.89 2.15
N ASN A 363 -17.45 18.90 3.39
CA ASN A 363 -18.84 18.53 3.67
C ASN A 363 -19.59 19.62 4.45
N LEU A 364 -20.80 19.95 4.03
CA LEU A 364 -21.68 20.92 4.70
C LEU A 364 -23.15 20.50 4.61
N SER A 365 -23.98 21.00 5.54
CA SER A 365 -25.43 20.93 5.41
C SER A 365 -25.94 21.90 4.33
N SER A 366 -27.05 21.57 3.67
CA SER A 366 -27.70 22.44 2.67
C SER A 366 -28.19 23.78 3.23
N ASP A 367 -28.34 23.89 4.56
CA ASP A 367 -28.70 25.11 5.29
C ASP A 367 -27.50 26.04 5.57
N GLN A 368 -26.27 25.59 5.33
CA GLN A 368 -25.06 26.38 5.59
C GLN A 368 -24.61 27.15 4.34
N ALA A 369 -23.99 28.30 4.56
CA ALA A 369 -23.41 29.09 3.49
C ALA A 369 -22.14 28.41 2.94
N LEU A 370 -22.12 28.17 1.64
CA LEU A 370 -21.03 27.51 0.93
C LEU A 370 -20.00 28.54 0.43
N ASN A 371 -18.77 28.40 0.92
CA ASN A 371 -17.63 29.26 0.60
C ASN A 371 -16.47 28.43 0.04
N VAL A 372 -16.53 28.06 -1.24
CA VAL A 372 -15.49 27.27 -1.91
C VAL A 372 -14.35 28.20 -2.35
N ILE A 373 -13.13 27.91 -1.89
CA ILE A 373 -11.95 28.71 -2.16
C ILE A 373 -10.86 27.85 -2.77
N ALA A 374 -10.14 28.40 -3.74
CA ALA A 374 -8.87 27.89 -4.22
C ALA A 374 -7.76 28.94 -4.07
N VAL A 375 -6.56 28.47 -3.76
CA VAL A 375 -5.33 29.27 -3.72
C VAL A 375 -4.32 28.64 -4.66
N VAL A 376 -3.76 29.45 -5.55
CA VAL A 376 -2.74 29.04 -6.51
C VAL A 376 -1.44 29.76 -6.20
N ASN A 377 -0.42 29.02 -5.80
CA ASN A 377 0.95 29.51 -5.81
C ASN A 377 1.47 29.35 -7.24
N ILE A 378 1.70 30.47 -7.92
CA ILE A 378 2.07 30.47 -9.34
C ILE A 378 3.53 30.04 -9.50
N ASP A 379 3.81 29.28 -10.57
CA ASP A 379 5.18 28.88 -10.90
C ASP A 379 6.08 30.13 -11.00
N PRO A 380 7.26 30.16 -10.35
CA PRO A 380 8.16 31.31 -10.41
C PRO A 380 8.46 31.83 -11.82
N ILE A 381 8.50 30.96 -12.83
CA ILE A 381 8.74 31.38 -14.22
C ILE A 381 7.51 32.00 -14.90
N HIS A 382 6.33 31.92 -14.28
CA HIS A 382 5.05 32.44 -14.79
C HIS A 382 4.64 33.75 -14.12
N ILE A 383 5.25 34.10 -12.98
CA ILE A 383 4.99 35.36 -12.27
C ILE A 383 5.27 36.56 -13.18
N ASN A 384 4.42 37.60 -13.09
CA ASN A 384 4.41 38.82 -13.89
C ASN A 384 4.14 38.64 -15.39
N LYS A 385 3.82 37.43 -15.87
CA LYS A 385 3.32 37.21 -17.23
C LYS A 385 1.81 37.41 -17.29
N GLU A 386 1.30 37.82 -18.45
CA GLU A 386 -0.14 37.89 -18.71
C GLU A 386 -0.73 36.48 -18.73
N GLY A 387 -1.67 36.20 -17.83
CA GLY A 387 -2.32 34.91 -17.68
C GLY A 387 -3.82 35.02 -17.45
N PHE A 388 -4.45 33.86 -17.34
CA PHE A 388 -5.88 33.73 -17.12
C PHE A 388 -6.20 32.53 -16.22
N PHE A 389 -7.40 32.54 -15.64
CA PHE A 389 -7.90 31.45 -14.80
C PHE A 389 -9.17 30.84 -15.40
N ILE A 390 -9.33 29.55 -15.17
CA ILE A 390 -10.51 28.75 -15.55
C ILE A 390 -10.96 28.00 -14.30
N VAL A 391 -12.28 27.93 -14.10
CA VAL A 391 -12.90 27.10 -13.06
C VAL A 391 -13.93 26.21 -13.71
N VAL A 392 -13.84 24.91 -13.40
CA VAL A 392 -14.73 23.86 -13.89
C VAL A 392 -15.35 23.14 -12.70
N ALA A 393 -16.61 22.74 -12.83
CA ALA A 393 -17.34 21.91 -11.88
C ALA A 393 -17.79 20.63 -12.57
N GLU A 394 -17.45 19.49 -12.00
CA GLU A 394 -17.90 18.16 -12.43
C GLU A 394 -19.00 17.67 -11.49
N VAL A 395 -20.17 17.35 -12.04
CA VAL A 395 -21.33 16.82 -11.33
C VAL A 395 -21.80 15.56 -12.06
N GLY A 396 -21.53 14.40 -11.48
CA GLY A 396 -21.72 13.12 -12.17
C GLY A 396 -20.88 13.05 -13.45
N SER A 397 -21.52 12.86 -14.60
CA SER A 397 -20.84 12.85 -15.91
C SER A 397 -20.84 14.21 -16.62
N GLN A 398 -21.43 15.23 -16.01
CA GLN A 398 -21.56 16.56 -16.60
C GLN A 398 -20.46 17.49 -16.12
N ILE A 399 -19.95 18.30 -17.05
CA ILE A 399 -18.93 19.30 -16.78
C ILE A 399 -19.52 20.68 -17.05
N PHE A 400 -19.40 21.58 -16.09
CA PHE A 400 -19.79 22.97 -16.16
C PHE A 400 -18.57 23.86 -16.01
N ALA A 401 -18.57 25.04 -16.64
CA ALA A 401 -17.53 26.03 -16.49
C ALA A 401 -18.12 27.33 -15.94
N LEU A 402 -17.40 27.93 -15.00
CA LEU A 402 -17.75 29.22 -14.43
C LEU A 402 -17.47 30.31 -15.48
N ASN A 403 -18.46 31.13 -15.80
CA ASN A 403 -18.29 32.26 -16.70
C ASN A 403 -17.89 33.55 -15.95
N SER A 404 -17.57 34.62 -16.69
CA SER A 404 -17.19 35.91 -16.12
C SER A 404 -18.32 36.61 -15.34
N SER A 405 -19.57 36.15 -15.50
CA SER A 405 -20.74 36.64 -14.75
C SER A 405 -20.98 35.88 -13.45
N GLY A 406 -20.14 34.89 -13.12
CA GLY A 406 -20.27 34.09 -11.89
C GLY A 406 -21.28 32.95 -11.99
N GLU A 407 -21.66 32.54 -13.20
CA GLU A 407 -22.62 31.45 -13.43
C GLU A 407 -21.94 30.22 -14.03
N PHE A 408 -22.30 29.04 -13.54
CA PHE A 408 -21.88 27.77 -14.14
C PHE A 408 -22.77 27.45 -15.35
N THR A 409 -22.15 27.25 -16.49
CA THR A 409 -22.81 26.86 -17.75
C THR A 409 -22.14 25.60 -18.30
N GLN A 410 -22.84 24.81 -19.11
CA GLN A 410 -22.27 23.57 -19.64
C GLN A 410 -20.94 23.85 -20.37
N ALA A 411 -19.89 23.11 -19.99
CA ALA A 411 -18.57 23.28 -20.57
C ALA A 411 -18.57 22.83 -22.04
N GLY A 412 -17.91 23.61 -22.90
CA GLY A 412 -17.67 23.19 -24.27
C GLY A 412 -16.64 22.05 -24.36
N PRO A 413 -16.58 21.33 -25.50
CA PRO A 413 -15.81 20.09 -25.62
C PRO A 413 -14.29 20.30 -25.72
N THR A 414 -13.83 21.55 -25.76
CA THR A 414 -12.41 21.90 -25.97
C THR A 414 -11.94 22.92 -24.95
N LEU A 415 -10.65 22.87 -24.61
CA LEU A 415 -10.04 23.84 -23.70
C LEU A 415 -10.26 25.30 -24.16
N SER A 416 -10.14 25.58 -25.47
CA SER A 416 -10.37 26.90 -26.05
C SER A 416 -11.79 27.43 -25.88
N SER A 417 -12.77 26.55 -25.64
CA SER A 417 -14.16 26.92 -25.42
C SER A 417 -14.50 27.22 -23.97
N LEU A 418 -13.59 26.94 -23.04
CA LEU A 418 -13.81 27.22 -21.62
C LEU A 418 -13.72 28.72 -21.33
N PRO A 419 -14.68 29.31 -20.60
CA PRO A 419 -14.61 30.70 -20.20
C PRO A 419 -13.39 30.99 -19.32
N LYS A 420 -12.77 32.15 -19.56
CA LYS A 420 -11.70 32.68 -18.71
C LYS A 420 -12.34 33.60 -17.68
N ILE A 421 -12.36 33.18 -16.41
CA ILE A 421 -13.05 33.92 -15.34
C ILE A 421 -12.33 35.20 -14.92
N ARG A 422 -11.02 35.26 -15.16
CA ARG A 422 -10.16 36.38 -14.77
C ARG A 422 -8.94 36.40 -15.69
N SER A 423 -8.52 37.59 -16.11
CA SER A 423 -7.30 37.80 -16.89
C SER A 423 -6.50 38.93 -16.25
N LYS A 424 -5.22 38.68 -15.96
CA LYS A 424 -4.32 39.63 -15.28
C LYS A 424 -2.86 39.20 -15.47
N ARG A 425 -1.94 40.06 -15.04
CA ARG A 425 -0.57 39.62 -14.73
C ARG A 425 -0.58 38.77 -13.48
N LEU A 426 0.00 37.58 -13.58
CA LEU A 426 0.01 36.61 -12.48
C LEU A 426 0.91 37.09 -11.34
N GLU A 427 0.36 37.08 -10.13
CA GLU A 427 1.09 37.34 -8.88
C GLU A 427 1.69 36.04 -8.31
N VAL A 428 2.42 36.15 -7.20
CA VAL A 428 3.03 34.99 -6.52
C VAL A 428 1.94 34.03 -6.01
N VAL A 429 0.88 34.59 -5.41
CA VAL A 429 -0.23 33.85 -4.82
C VAL A 429 -1.53 34.45 -5.35
N GLU A 430 -2.39 33.59 -5.89
CA GLU A 430 -3.65 33.99 -6.51
C GLU A 430 -4.80 33.27 -5.82
N ARG A 431 -5.75 34.05 -5.28
CA ARG A 431 -6.94 33.53 -4.61
C ARG A 431 -8.16 33.61 -5.53
N ILE A 432 -8.90 32.51 -5.57
CA ILE A 432 -10.10 32.34 -6.39
C ILE A 432 -11.22 31.87 -5.47
N ASP A 433 -12.17 32.77 -5.20
CA ASP A 433 -13.42 32.43 -4.52
C ASP A 433 -14.39 31.91 -5.60
N ILE A 434 -14.66 30.60 -5.57
CA ILE A 434 -15.52 29.92 -6.54
C ILE A 434 -17.00 30.16 -6.17
N THR A 435 -17.30 30.11 -4.89
CA THR A 435 -18.59 30.54 -4.32
C THR A 435 -18.33 31.48 -3.15
N ASN A 436 -19.28 32.38 -2.88
CA ASN A 436 -19.22 33.31 -1.77
C ASN A 436 -20.61 33.45 -1.15
N ASP A 437 -20.76 33.01 0.09
CA ASP A 437 -22.01 32.90 0.86
C ASP A 437 -23.18 32.30 0.06
N PHE A 438 -22.89 31.28 -0.75
CA PHE A 438 -23.90 30.62 -1.56
C PHE A 438 -24.72 29.68 -0.67
N LEU A 439 -26.03 29.91 -0.54
CA LEU A 439 -26.91 29.05 0.26
C LEU A 439 -27.55 27.96 -0.63
N PRO A 440 -27.13 26.68 -0.55
CA PRO A 440 -27.60 25.62 -1.45
C PRO A 440 -29.12 25.43 -1.43
N LYS A 441 -29.72 25.38 -0.24
CA LYS A 441 -31.16 25.19 -0.07
C LYS A 441 -32.01 26.28 -0.71
N SER A 442 -31.51 27.52 -0.77
CA SER A 442 -32.21 28.62 -1.46
C SER A 442 -32.37 28.40 -2.97
N ARG A 443 -31.55 27.51 -3.53
CA ARG A 443 -31.59 27.08 -4.93
C ARG A 443 -32.17 25.67 -5.10
N GLY A 444 -32.75 25.10 -4.05
CA GLY A 444 -33.30 23.74 -4.06
C GLY A 444 -32.23 22.64 -4.10
N ILE A 445 -30.99 22.96 -3.75
CA ILE A 445 -29.89 21.98 -3.67
C ILE A 445 -29.85 21.45 -2.24
N ASN A 446 -30.39 20.24 -2.09
CA ASN A 446 -30.49 19.54 -0.81
C ASN A 446 -29.41 18.45 -0.66
N ASP A 447 -29.05 17.83 -1.77
CA ASP A 447 -27.98 16.84 -1.88
C ASP A 447 -27.19 17.09 -3.17
N ILE A 448 -25.87 17.17 -3.07
CA ILE A 448 -24.98 17.23 -4.24
C ILE A 448 -23.57 16.76 -3.87
N ASN A 449 -22.93 16.03 -4.78
CA ASN A 449 -21.50 15.80 -4.78
C ASN A 449 -20.90 16.43 -6.04
N VAL A 450 -20.10 17.48 -5.87
CA VAL A 450 -19.48 18.23 -6.97
C VAL A 450 -17.98 18.34 -6.76
N ASN A 451 -17.24 18.18 -7.85
CA ASN A 451 -15.79 18.34 -7.88
C ASN A 451 -15.44 19.62 -8.62
N PHE A 452 -14.78 20.57 -7.95
CA PHE A 452 -14.26 21.75 -8.62
C PHE A 452 -12.79 21.57 -9.02
N TYR A 453 -12.47 22.07 -10.20
CA TYR A 453 -11.12 22.16 -10.73
C TYR A 453 -10.79 23.61 -11.08
N VAL A 454 -9.61 24.03 -10.66
CA VAL A 454 -9.06 25.35 -10.93
C VAL A 454 -7.80 25.21 -11.76
N ALA A 455 -7.75 25.97 -12.84
CA ALA A 455 -6.60 26.03 -13.73
C ALA A 455 -6.15 27.46 -13.96
N TYR A 456 -4.85 27.64 -14.23
CA TYR A 456 -4.33 28.87 -14.79
C TYR A 456 -3.56 28.59 -16.10
N GLY A 457 -3.53 29.57 -16.99
CA GLY A 457 -2.79 29.50 -18.25
C GLY A 457 -2.13 30.84 -18.59
N LEU A 458 -1.25 30.82 -19.58
CA LEU A 458 -0.55 32.02 -20.07
C LEU A 458 -1.11 32.47 -21.41
N TYR A 459 -1.15 33.77 -21.66
CA TYR A 459 -1.52 34.28 -22.99
C TYR A 459 -0.46 34.03 -24.06
N SER A 460 0.77 33.72 -23.68
CA SER A 460 1.81 33.27 -24.61
C SER A 460 1.54 31.90 -25.21
N ASP A 461 0.77 31.05 -24.52
CA ASP A 461 0.30 29.76 -25.02
C ASP A 461 -1.05 29.41 -24.38
N THR A 462 -2.14 29.71 -25.08
CA THR A 462 -3.49 29.48 -24.56
C THR A 462 -3.95 28.03 -24.65
N ASN A 463 -3.16 27.14 -25.27
CA ASN A 463 -3.47 25.72 -25.37
C ASN A 463 -2.90 24.91 -24.20
N GLU A 464 -2.05 25.54 -23.39
CA GLU A 464 -1.51 24.95 -22.18
C GLU A 464 -2.14 25.59 -20.93
N ILE A 465 -2.69 24.75 -20.06
CA ILE A 465 -3.12 25.13 -18.73
C ILE A 465 -2.49 24.23 -17.69
N TYR A 466 -2.30 24.78 -16.49
CA TYR A 466 -1.83 24.09 -15.31
C TYR A 466 -2.96 23.98 -14.31
N TYR A 467 -3.17 22.80 -13.75
CA TYR A 467 -4.28 22.50 -12.85
C TYR A 467 -3.89 21.41 -11.85
N HIS A 468 -4.72 21.18 -10.85
CA HIS A 468 -4.41 20.25 -9.76
C HIS A 468 -4.96 18.84 -9.99
N GLN A 469 -4.27 17.84 -9.42
CA GLN A 469 -4.58 16.42 -9.56
C GLN A 469 -5.84 15.99 -8.78
N LEU A 470 -6.03 16.51 -7.57
CA LEU A 470 -7.14 16.16 -6.68
C LEU A 470 -8.22 17.24 -6.73
N PRO A 471 -9.50 16.91 -6.94
CA PRO A 471 -10.55 17.93 -7.00
C PRO A 471 -10.73 18.63 -5.64
N ILE A 472 -11.22 19.87 -5.69
CA ILE A 472 -11.87 20.46 -4.52
C ILE A 472 -13.27 19.87 -4.46
N ASN A 473 -13.43 18.78 -3.71
CA ASN A 473 -14.73 18.16 -3.54
C ASN A 473 -15.62 19.01 -2.62
N VAL A 474 -16.90 19.07 -2.96
CA VAL A 474 -17.97 19.58 -2.11
C VAL A 474 -19.07 18.53 -2.09
N THR A 475 -19.37 18.06 -0.89
CA THR A 475 -20.51 17.23 -0.57
C THR A 475 -21.49 18.05 0.25
N ILE A 476 -22.75 18.06 -0.18
CA ILE A 476 -23.87 18.60 0.56
C ILE A 476 -24.85 17.46 0.74
N SER A 477 -25.33 17.27 1.96
CA SER A 477 -26.36 16.28 2.28
C SER A 477 -27.40 16.91 3.22
N GLU A 478 -28.66 16.51 3.08
CA GLU A 478 -29.65 16.71 4.14
C GLU A 478 -29.24 15.84 5.33
N LYS A 479 -28.90 16.46 6.46
CA LYS A 479 -28.78 15.74 7.74
C LYS A 479 -30.14 15.54 8.37
#